data_AF-A0A9D1INZ6-F1
#
_entry.id   AF-A0A9D1INZ6-F1
#
_cell.length_a   1.000
_cell.length_b   1.000
_cell.length_c   1.000
_cell.angle_alpha   90.00
_cell.angle_beta   90.00
_cell.angle_gamma   90.00
#
_symmetry.space_group_name_H-M   'P 1'
#
loop_
_entity.id
_entity.type
_entity.pdbx_description
1 polymer ?
#
loop_
_entity_poly.entity_id
_entity_poly.type
_entity_poly.pdbx_seq_one_letter_code
_entity_poly.pdbx_strand_id
1 'polypeptide(L)'
;TPYHIPHRTEVMGFMTILHGDDRFYNNIFVQKWPAQPFVTRRDTVEIFDEENREVGTHVMDEYPTYQEWIAQFDMDTDTPDMAKLEPAHFGHLPVWAKGNAYFNGAKSWKKETDCMVDTRHQVQVEVECQNGKPVLSTNLYDFLGDFSAAMVHSDVLGCAFEPEERFENPDGTSITFDRDYFGRHRGVKVLPGPFADGKDAEKILWTMDF
;
A
#
# COMPACT_ATOMS: atom_id res chain seq x y z
N THR A 1 -0.24 -13.15 17.65
CA THR A 1 0.29 -12.02 18.44
C THR A 1 -0.87 -11.28 19.08
N PRO A 2 -0.68 -10.54 20.19
CA PRO A 2 -1.76 -9.79 20.82
C PRO A 2 -2.18 -8.58 19.98
N TYR A 3 -3.44 -8.18 20.10
CA TYR A 3 -3.96 -6.86 19.72
C TYR A 3 -4.68 -6.21 20.91
N HIS A 4 -4.90 -4.90 20.86
CA HIS A 4 -5.30 -4.08 22.01
C HIS A 4 -6.65 -3.40 21.81
N ILE A 5 -7.22 -2.94 22.91
CA ILE A 5 -8.38 -2.03 22.87
C ILE A 5 -7.93 -0.70 22.22
N PRO A 6 -8.74 -0.10 21.32
CA PRO A 6 -8.38 1.15 20.66
C PRO A 6 -7.91 2.23 21.64
N HIS A 7 -6.77 2.85 21.32
CA HIS A 7 -6.11 3.89 22.13
C HIS A 7 -5.72 3.48 23.56
N ARG A 8 -5.51 2.18 23.80
CA ARG A 8 -5.14 1.65 25.12
C ARG A 8 -4.11 0.53 25.04
N THR A 9 -3.56 0.17 26.20
CA THR A 9 -2.58 -0.92 26.32
C THR A 9 -3.18 -2.24 26.82
N GLU A 10 -4.45 -2.24 27.18
CA GLU A 10 -5.19 -3.46 27.51
C GLU A 10 -5.27 -4.39 26.30
N VAL A 11 -4.91 -5.66 26.47
CA VAL A 11 -5.04 -6.69 25.43
C VAL A 11 -6.51 -7.01 25.22
N MET A 12 -6.97 -6.91 23.97
CA MET A 12 -8.32 -7.30 23.57
C MET A 12 -8.36 -8.78 23.14
N GLY A 13 -7.30 -9.27 22.49
CA GLY A 13 -7.25 -10.65 22.02
C GLY A 13 -5.90 -11.05 21.42
N PHE A 14 -5.87 -12.23 20.79
CA PHE A 14 -4.73 -12.77 20.08
C PHE A 14 -5.18 -13.35 18.76
N MET A 15 -4.40 -13.12 17.71
CA MET A 15 -4.71 -13.65 16.38
C MET A 15 -3.44 -14.13 15.67
N THR A 16 -3.60 -15.10 14.77
CA THR A 16 -2.58 -15.49 13.79
C THR A 16 -2.66 -14.55 12.59
N ILE A 17 -1.52 -14.19 12.00
CA ILE A 17 -1.52 -13.31 10.83
C ILE A 17 -2.11 -14.07 9.65
N LEU A 18 -3.31 -13.69 9.24
CA LEU A 18 -3.87 -14.07 7.95
C LEU A 18 -3.32 -13.10 6.90
N HIS A 19 -3.02 -13.61 5.72
CA HIS A 19 -2.50 -12.78 4.64
C HIS A 19 -3.60 -11.86 4.09
N GLY A 20 -3.29 -10.58 3.85
CA GLY A 20 -4.22 -9.59 3.30
C GLY A 20 -4.55 -8.50 4.32
N ASP A 21 -5.74 -7.91 4.22
CA ASP A 21 -6.15 -6.73 4.98
C ASP A 21 -5.24 -5.50 4.74
N ASP A 22 -4.68 -5.43 3.53
CA ASP A 22 -3.73 -4.40 3.12
C ASP A 22 -4.39 -3.30 2.27
N ARG A 23 -3.95 -2.06 2.45
CA ARG A 23 -4.51 -0.87 1.81
C ARG A 23 -3.40 -0.07 1.09
N PHE A 24 -3.40 -0.09 -0.23
CA PHE A 24 -2.43 0.61 -1.09
C PHE A 24 -3.10 1.79 -1.78
N TYR A 25 -2.99 2.99 -1.22
CA TYR A 25 -3.56 4.20 -1.80
C TYR A 25 -2.52 5.23 -2.19
N ASN A 26 -2.69 5.80 -3.38
CA ASN A 26 -1.94 6.97 -3.85
C ASN A 26 -0.41 6.78 -3.82
N ASN A 27 0.09 5.56 -4.02
CA ASN A 27 1.53 5.26 -4.05
C ASN A 27 2.12 5.46 -5.45
N ILE A 28 3.44 5.57 -5.52
CA ILE A 28 4.20 5.50 -6.79
C ILE A 28 5.15 4.32 -6.70
N PHE A 29 4.99 3.36 -7.61
CA PHE A 29 5.84 2.18 -7.74
C PHE A 29 6.75 2.32 -8.96
N VAL A 30 8.05 2.11 -8.76
CA VAL A 30 9.06 2.19 -9.82
C VAL A 30 9.94 0.95 -9.77
N GLN A 31 9.91 0.15 -10.83
CA GLN A 31 10.84 -0.97 -11.01
C GLN A 31 12.23 -0.41 -11.36
N LYS A 32 13.00 -0.01 -10.36
CA LYS A 32 14.34 0.55 -10.52
C LYS A 32 15.40 -0.52 -10.82
N TRP A 33 15.31 -1.65 -10.14
CA TRP A 33 16.26 -2.75 -10.26
C TRP A 33 15.75 -3.84 -11.20
N PRO A 34 16.62 -4.73 -11.73
CA PRO A 34 16.19 -5.83 -12.58
C PRO A 34 15.13 -6.70 -11.91
N ALA A 35 14.07 -7.02 -12.64
CA ALA A 35 12.90 -7.76 -12.15
C ALA A 35 13.16 -9.28 -12.04
N GLN A 36 14.28 -9.78 -12.57
CA GLN A 36 14.63 -11.19 -12.55
C GLN A 36 14.72 -11.68 -11.09
N PRO A 37 14.09 -12.82 -10.76
CA PRO A 37 14.19 -13.40 -9.43
C PRO A 37 15.63 -13.65 -9.03
N PHE A 38 15.92 -13.44 -7.74
CA PHE A 38 17.22 -13.82 -7.19
C PHE A 38 17.14 -15.24 -6.66
N VAL A 39 18.04 -16.10 -7.16
CA VAL A 39 18.05 -17.51 -6.82
C VAL A 39 19.03 -17.74 -5.67
N THR A 40 18.51 -18.18 -4.52
CA THR A 40 19.32 -18.57 -3.36
C THR A 40 19.31 -20.09 -3.22
N ARG A 41 20.48 -20.67 -2.93
CA ARG A 41 20.56 -22.10 -2.62
C ARG A 41 20.33 -22.28 -1.13
N ARG A 42 19.45 -23.21 -0.75
CA ARG A 42 19.37 -23.61 0.67
C ARG A 42 20.64 -24.33 1.08
N ASP A 43 21.13 -24.02 2.27
CA ASP A 43 22.37 -24.63 2.79
C ASP A 43 22.22 -26.11 3.13
N THR A 44 20.98 -26.57 3.38
CA THR A 44 20.67 -27.90 3.93
C THR A 44 20.16 -28.90 2.91
N VAL A 45 19.71 -28.46 1.73
CA VAL A 45 19.09 -29.29 0.68
C VAL A 45 19.43 -28.74 -0.70
N GLU A 46 19.47 -29.60 -1.72
CA GLU A 46 19.62 -29.19 -3.13
C GLU A 46 18.31 -28.58 -3.69
N ILE A 47 17.76 -27.60 -2.98
CA ILE A 47 16.60 -26.82 -3.38
C ILE A 47 17.04 -25.37 -3.53
N PHE A 48 16.55 -24.74 -4.59
CA PHE A 48 16.74 -23.33 -4.86
C PHE A 48 15.46 -22.58 -4.53
N ASP A 49 15.58 -21.46 -3.81
CA ASP A 49 14.49 -20.53 -3.57
C ASP A 49 14.63 -19.34 -4.52
N GLU A 50 13.51 -18.92 -5.11
CA GLU A 50 13.43 -17.72 -5.94
C GLU A 50 12.82 -16.58 -5.13
N GLU A 51 13.58 -15.51 -4.96
CA GLU A 51 13.11 -14.27 -4.34
C GLU A 51 12.49 -13.37 -5.42
N ASN A 52 11.20 -13.04 -5.26
CA ASN A 52 10.51 -12.11 -6.16
C ASN A 52 11.16 -10.72 -6.11
N ARG A 53 11.50 -10.17 -7.28
CA ARG A 53 12.05 -8.81 -7.46
C ARG A 53 11.17 -7.90 -8.31
N GLU A 54 10.02 -8.39 -8.73
CA GLU A 54 9.03 -7.58 -9.43
C GLU A 54 8.37 -6.60 -8.43
N VAL A 55 8.32 -5.34 -8.82
CA VAL A 55 7.78 -4.23 -8.04
C VAL A 55 6.32 -4.01 -8.39
N GLY A 56 5.51 -3.79 -7.35
CA GLY A 56 4.11 -3.40 -7.50
C GLY A 56 3.19 -4.23 -6.63
N THR A 57 1.90 -4.16 -6.92
CA THR A 57 0.83 -4.79 -6.12
C THR A 57 0.27 -6.05 -6.78
N HIS A 58 0.84 -6.52 -7.90
CA HIS A 58 0.44 -7.76 -8.59
C HIS A 58 0.61 -9.02 -7.73
N VAL A 59 1.49 -9.00 -6.73
CA VAL A 59 1.63 -10.09 -5.75
C VAL A 59 0.34 -10.38 -4.99
N MET A 60 -0.60 -9.42 -5.01
CA MET A 60 -1.93 -9.56 -4.43
C MET A 60 -2.97 -10.13 -5.40
N ASP A 61 -2.60 -10.55 -6.61
CA ASP A 61 -3.55 -10.97 -7.66
C ASP A 61 -4.51 -12.09 -7.24
N GLU A 62 -4.11 -12.94 -6.30
CA GLU A 62 -4.96 -14.03 -5.78
C GLU A 62 -5.91 -13.59 -4.65
N TYR A 63 -5.72 -12.38 -4.12
CA TYR A 63 -6.47 -11.88 -2.98
C TYR A 63 -7.87 -11.41 -3.41
N PRO A 64 -8.89 -11.61 -2.56
CA PRO A 64 -10.25 -11.19 -2.89
C PRO A 64 -10.41 -9.67 -2.75
N THR A 65 -11.39 -9.12 -3.46
CA THR A 65 -12.02 -7.86 -3.05
C THR A 65 -12.88 -8.11 -1.81
N TYR A 66 -13.23 -7.05 -1.08
CA TYR A 66 -14.15 -7.18 0.05
C TYR A 66 -15.48 -7.87 -0.33
N GLN A 67 -16.04 -7.56 -1.50
CA GLN A 67 -17.29 -8.16 -1.97
C GLN A 67 -17.16 -9.66 -2.24
N GLU A 68 -16.04 -10.10 -2.83
CA GLU A 68 -15.76 -11.53 -3.04
C GLU A 68 -15.49 -12.26 -1.71
N TRP A 69 -14.87 -11.57 -0.75
CA TRP A 69 -14.60 -12.13 0.58
C TRP A 69 -15.90 -12.29 1.39
N ILE A 70 -16.69 -11.23 1.54
CA ILE A 70 -17.90 -11.24 2.37
C ILE A 70 -18.95 -12.21 1.82
N ALA A 71 -19.03 -12.38 0.49
CA ALA A 71 -19.96 -13.31 -0.15
C ALA A 71 -19.70 -14.79 0.17
N GLN A 72 -18.55 -15.12 0.77
CA GLN A 72 -18.26 -16.48 1.25
C GLN A 72 -18.99 -16.78 2.57
N PHE A 73 -19.44 -15.76 3.30
CA PHE A 73 -20.06 -15.88 4.61
C PHE A 73 -21.59 -15.84 4.52
N ASP A 74 -22.24 -16.63 5.38
CA ASP A 74 -23.69 -16.72 5.47
C ASP A 74 -24.24 -15.60 6.36
N MET A 75 -24.20 -14.36 5.86
CA MET A 75 -24.56 -13.15 6.62
C MET A 75 -26.08 -13.00 6.87
N ASP A 76 -26.91 -13.69 6.09
CA ASP A 76 -28.39 -13.53 6.09
C ASP A 76 -29.12 -14.63 6.89
N THR A 77 -28.41 -15.38 7.74
CA THR A 77 -28.99 -16.48 8.53
C THR A 77 -28.47 -16.50 9.95
N ASP A 78 -29.36 -16.79 10.89
CA ASP A 78 -29.01 -16.99 12.32
C ASP A 78 -28.30 -18.34 12.56
N THR A 79 -28.30 -19.24 11.56
CA THR A 79 -27.67 -20.57 11.63
C THR A 79 -26.73 -20.77 10.44
N PRO A 80 -25.50 -20.23 10.49
CA PRO A 80 -24.52 -20.40 9.42
C PRO A 80 -23.99 -21.84 9.33
N ASP A 81 -23.66 -22.30 8.12
CA ASP A 81 -23.01 -23.60 7.93
C ASP A 81 -21.52 -23.49 8.19
N MET A 82 -21.09 -23.82 9.42
CA MET A 82 -19.69 -23.70 9.83
C MET A 82 -18.72 -24.54 8.97
N ALA A 83 -19.16 -25.66 8.38
CA ALA A 83 -18.30 -26.47 7.53
C ALA A 83 -18.05 -25.79 6.17
N LYS A 84 -19.06 -25.07 5.65
CA LYS A 84 -18.91 -24.24 4.46
C LYS A 84 -17.96 -23.05 4.69
N LEU A 85 -17.92 -22.50 5.91
CA LEU A 85 -17.14 -21.31 6.23
C LEU A 85 -15.65 -21.58 6.50
N GLU A 86 -15.28 -22.83 6.79
CA GLU A 86 -13.89 -23.21 7.12
C GLU A 86 -12.86 -22.74 6.06
N PRO A 87 -13.08 -22.91 4.74
CA PRO A 87 -12.12 -22.44 3.74
C PRO A 87 -11.94 -20.91 3.75
N ALA A 88 -13.02 -20.16 4.00
CA ALA A 88 -12.97 -18.71 4.06
C ALA A 88 -12.25 -18.22 5.32
N HIS A 89 -12.41 -18.95 6.44
CA HIS A 89 -11.74 -18.65 7.71
C HIS A 89 -10.20 -18.73 7.62
N PHE A 90 -9.67 -19.63 6.78
CA PHE A 90 -8.23 -19.79 6.56
C PHE A 90 -7.73 -19.19 5.24
N GLY A 91 -8.62 -18.52 4.51
CA GLY A 91 -8.30 -17.89 3.23
C GLY A 91 -7.58 -16.54 3.37
N HIS A 92 -7.25 -15.94 2.23
CA HIS A 92 -6.74 -14.57 2.19
C HIS A 92 -7.84 -13.57 2.56
N LEU A 93 -7.46 -12.60 3.39
CA LEU A 93 -8.26 -11.41 3.67
C LEU A 93 -8.28 -10.49 2.43
N PRO A 94 -9.31 -9.63 2.32
CA PRO A 94 -9.42 -8.73 1.18
C PRO A 94 -8.30 -7.69 1.15
N VAL A 95 -8.01 -7.18 -0.05
CA VAL A 95 -7.03 -6.10 -0.29
C VAL A 95 -7.73 -4.92 -0.95
N TRP A 96 -7.24 -3.72 -0.68
CA TRP A 96 -7.70 -2.49 -1.31
C TRP A 96 -6.52 -1.79 -1.99
N ALA A 97 -6.68 -1.44 -3.27
CA ALA A 97 -5.72 -0.61 -3.97
C ALA A 97 -6.45 0.38 -4.88
N LYS A 98 -6.03 1.65 -4.84
CA LYS A 98 -6.60 2.73 -5.66
C LYS A 98 -5.66 3.93 -5.76
N GLY A 99 -5.64 4.59 -6.90
CA GLY A 99 -4.90 5.84 -7.10
C GLY A 99 -3.39 5.67 -7.23
N ASN A 100 -2.90 4.43 -7.37
CA ASN A 100 -1.46 4.17 -7.48
C ASN A 100 -0.95 4.44 -8.91
N ALA A 101 0.32 4.82 -9.03
CA ALA A 101 1.02 4.98 -10.30
C ALA A 101 2.19 3.99 -10.41
N TYR A 102 2.35 3.36 -11.58
CA TYR A 102 3.31 2.29 -11.84
C TYR A 102 4.20 2.65 -13.03
N PHE A 103 5.51 2.66 -12.83
CA PHE A 103 6.50 3.01 -13.85
C PHE A 103 7.58 1.93 -14.00
N ASN A 104 8.30 2.00 -15.11
CA ASN A 104 9.47 1.16 -15.43
C ASN A 104 9.19 -0.35 -15.45
N GLY A 105 7.92 -0.76 -15.63
CA GLY A 105 7.52 -2.17 -15.58
C GLY A 105 7.03 -2.65 -14.22
N ALA A 106 6.84 -1.73 -13.25
CA ALA A 106 6.06 -2.05 -12.06
C ALA A 106 4.62 -2.46 -12.44
N LYS A 107 4.03 -3.39 -11.69
CA LYS A 107 2.74 -4.02 -12.02
C LYS A 107 1.67 -3.70 -10.98
N SER A 108 0.48 -3.34 -11.45
CA SER A 108 -0.68 -3.16 -10.57
C SER A 108 -1.32 -4.49 -10.18
N TRP A 109 -2.07 -4.47 -9.09
CA TRP A 109 -3.00 -5.53 -8.74
C TRP A 109 -4.08 -5.64 -9.80
N LYS A 110 -4.38 -6.86 -10.29
CA LYS A 110 -5.32 -7.06 -11.39
C LYS A 110 -6.74 -6.54 -11.14
N LYS A 111 -7.12 -6.33 -9.87
CA LYS A 111 -8.44 -5.83 -9.46
C LYS A 111 -8.44 -4.34 -9.09
N GLU A 112 -7.29 -3.65 -9.18
CA GLU A 112 -7.23 -2.20 -9.05
C GLU A 112 -7.71 -1.52 -10.33
N THR A 113 -8.79 -0.76 -10.23
CA THR A 113 -9.47 -0.16 -11.40
C THR A 113 -9.05 1.28 -11.66
N ASP A 114 -8.68 2.04 -10.63
CA ASP A 114 -8.31 3.45 -10.75
C ASP A 114 -6.80 3.65 -10.52
N CYS A 115 -5.96 3.13 -11.42
CA CYS A 115 -4.50 3.32 -11.39
C CYS A 115 -3.95 3.89 -12.70
N MET A 116 -2.70 4.35 -12.64
CA MET A 116 -1.92 4.71 -13.82
C MET A 116 -0.79 3.71 -14.01
N VAL A 117 -0.70 3.09 -15.20
CA VAL A 117 0.44 2.23 -15.56
C VAL A 117 1.13 2.83 -16.78
N ASP A 118 2.36 3.28 -16.60
CA ASP A 118 3.22 3.78 -17.67
C ASP A 118 4.29 2.75 -18.04
N THR A 119 4.13 2.19 -19.24
CA THR A 119 5.07 1.24 -19.84
C THR A 119 5.89 1.86 -20.98
N ARG A 120 5.74 3.16 -21.23
CA ARG A 120 6.32 3.87 -22.38
C ARG A 120 7.54 4.68 -21.98
N HIS A 121 7.50 5.30 -20.80
CA HIS A 121 8.56 6.18 -20.33
C HIS A 121 9.43 5.49 -19.28
N GLN A 122 10.70 5.87 -19.29
CA GLN A 122 11.65 5.46 -18.26
C GLN A 122 11.84 6.61 -17.27
N VAL A 123 11.45 6.38 -16.02
CA VAL A 123 11.61 7.34 -14.93
C VAL A 123 12.86 7.02 -14.11
N GLN A 124 13.55 8.05 -13.64
CA GLN A 124 14.68 7.95 -12.72
C GLN A 124 14.21 8.35 -11.32
N VAL A 125 14.66 7.63 -10.29
CA VAL A 125 14.43 7.99 -8.89
C VAL A 125 15.70 7.75 -8.10
N GLU A 126 16.41 8.83 -7.78
CA GLU A 126 17.65 8.84 -7.01
C GLU A 126 17.58 9.85 -5.88
N VAL A 127 18.17 9.52 -4.72
CA VAL A 127 18.43 10.52 -3.68
C VAL A 127 19.88 10.96 -3.82
N GLU A 128 20.08 12.23 -4.19
CA GLU A 128 21.39 12.81 -4.42
C GLU A 128 21.75 13.81 -3.32
N CYS A 129 23.03 13.93 -3.00
CA CYS A 129 23.53 14.93 -2.05
C CYS A 129 23.96 16.21 -2.78
N GLN A 130 23.13 17.25 -2.73
CA GLN A 130 23.45 18.57 -3.25
C GLN A 130 23.92 19.49 -2.11
N ASN A 131 25.17 19.93 -2.14
CA ASN A 131 25.78 20.77 -1.09
C ASN A 131 25.64 20.17 0.33
N GLY A 132 25.81 18.84 0.44
CA GLY A 132 25.67 18.12 1.71
C GLY A 132 24.23 17.91 2.18
N LYS A 133 23.23 18.20 1.34
CA LYS A 133 21.82 18.03 1.66
C LYS A 133 21.14 17.05 0.68
N PRO A 134 20.34 16.10 1.15
CA PRO A 134 19.66 15.12 0.32
C PRO A 134 18.50 15.75 -0.45
N VAL A 135 18.42 15.49 -1.75
CA VAL A 135 17.38 15.96 -2.68
C VAL A 135 16.94 14.78 -3.56
N LEU A 136 15.65 14.72 -3.91
CA LEU A 136 15.16 13.71 -4.85
C LEU A 136 15.44 14.17 -6.29
N SER A 137 16.29 13.42 -6.99
CA SER A 137 16.57 13.58 -8.42
C SER A 137 15.64 12.65 -9.20
N THR A 138 14.66 13.23 -9.90
CA THR A 138 13.66 12.47 -10.65
C THR A 138 13.03 13.28 -11.78
N ASN A 139 12.66 12.59 -12.86
CA ASN A 139 11.82 13.09 -13.94
C ASN A 139 10.39 12.51 -13.90
N LEU A 140 10.01 11.80 -12.84
CA LEU A 140 8.74 11.07 -12.78
C LEU A 140 7.51 12.00 -12.94
N TYR A 141 7.61 13.23 -12.42
CA TYR A 141 6.51 14.19 -12.43
C TYR A 141 6.21 14.75 -13.82
N ASP A 142 7.15 14.64 -14.77
CA ASP A 142 6.91 14.98 -16.18
C ASP A 142 5.97 13.98 -16.86
N PHE A 143 5.92 12.74 -16.34
CA PHE A 143 5.16 11.64 -16.93
C PHE A 143 3.89 11.28 -16.18
N LEU A 144 3.64 11.85 -14.99
CA LEU A 144 2.35 11.71 -14.30
C LEU A 144 1.20 12.40 -15.07
N GLY A 145 1.49 13.43 -15.84
CA GLY A 145 0.50 14.14 -16.66
C GLY A 145 -0.66 14.68 -15.81
N ASP A 146 -1.89 14.44 -16.26
CA ASP A 146 -3.13 14.86 -15.57
C ASP A 146 -3.66 13.82 -14.57
N PHE A 147 -2.92 12.73 -14.33
CA PHE A 147 -3.35 11.71 -13.38
C PHE A 147 -3.43 12.30 -11.97
N SER A 148 -4.55 12.04 -11.32
CA SER A 148 -4.79 12.45 -9.93
C SER A 148 -5.62 11.41 -9.22
N ALA A 149 -5.42 11.31 -7.92
CA ALA A 149 -6.11 10.40 -7.04
C ALA A 149 -7.08 11.14 -6.12
N ALA A 150 -7.87 10.37 -5.37
CA ALA A 150 -8.79 10.90 -4.37
C ALA A 150 -8.06 11.15 -3.03
N MET A 151 -8.60 12.08 -2.24
CA MET A 151 -8.14 12.30 -0.86
C MET A 151 -8.44 11.07 0.00
N VAL A 152 -7.41 10.53 0.64
CA VAL A 152 -7.56 9.44 1.61
C VAL A 152 -7.92 10.02 2.97
N HIS A 153 -8.82 9.36 3.67
CA HIS A 153 -9.30 9.72 5.00
C HIS A 153 -9.84 8.46 5.69
N SER A 154 -10.15 8.56 6.97
CA SER A 154 -10.60 7.43 7.79
C SER A 154 -11.74 6.62 7.17
N ASP A 155 -12.72 7.27 6.52
CA ASP A 155 -13.88 6.56 5.94
C ASP A 155 -13.52 5.78 4.65
N VAL A 156 -12.48 6.22 3.93
CA VAL A 156 -11.94 5.47 2.79
C VAL A 156 -11.13 4.26 3.26
N LEU A 157 -10.42 4.37 4.39
CA LEU A 157 -9.60 3.28 4.93
C LEU A 157 -10.43 2.26 5.73
N GLY A 158 -11.51 2.70 6.39
CA GLY A 158 -12.38 1.86 7.21
C GLY A 158 -11.70 1.41 8.50
N CYS A 159 -11.89 0.14 8.84
CA CYS A 159 -11.27 -0.52 9.99
C CYS A 159 -10.38 -1.68 9.53
N ALA A 160 -9.32 -1.96 10.29
CA ALA A 160 -8.60 -3.23 10.16
C ALA A 160 -9.51 -4.40 10.60
N PHE A 161 -9.31 -5.56 10.00
CA PHE A 161 -10.21 -6.72 10.16
C PHE A 161 -10.31 -7.19 11.61
N GLU A 162 -9.18 -7.52 12.24
CA GLU A 162 -9.17 -8.19 13.54
C GLU A 162 -9.43 -7.26 14.73
N PRO A 163 -8.71 -6.12 14.90
CA PRO A 163 -8.97 -5.24 16.04
C PRO A 163 -10.28 -4.44 15.88
N GLU A 164 -10.92 -4.52 14.71
CA GLU A 164 -12.03 -3.66 14.28
C GLU A 164 -11.74 -2.15 14.46
N GLU A 165 -10.46 -1.80 14.56
CA GLU A 165 -9.99 -0.46 14.86
C GLU A 165 -9.96 0.37 13.58
N ARG A 166 -10.58 1.55 13.66
CA ARG A 166 -10.63 2.52 12.58
C ARG A 166 -9.27 3.20 12.41
N PHE A 167 -8.91 3.53 11.18
CA PHE A 167 -7.73 4.36 10.91
C PHE A 167 -8.00 5.81 11.35
N GLU A 168 -7.61 6.17 12.57
CA GLU A 168 -7.94 7.45 13.20
C GLU A 168 -6.79 8.03 14.04
N ASN A 169 -6.94 9.29 14.46
CA ASN A 169 -5.93 9.99 15.26
C ASN A 169 -5.81 9.36 16.66
N PRO A 170 -4.71 9.63 17.39
CA PRO A 170 -4.54 9.12 18.77
C PRO A 170 -5.63 9.55 19.77
N ASP A 171 -6.43 10.56 19.44
CA ASP A 171 -7.57 11.02 20.24
C ASP A 171 -8.93 10.47 19.77
N GLY A 172 -8.92 9.55 18.79
CA GLY A 172 -10.11 8.95 18.19
C GLY A 172 -10.79 9.80 17.11
N THR A 173 -10.23 10.97 16.76
CA THR A 173 -10.81 11.81 15.70
C THR A 173 -10.42 11.32 14.31
N SER A 174 -11.26 11.59 13.30
CA SER A 174 -10.98 11.21 11.91
C SER A 174 -9.69 11.86 11.38
N ILE A 175 -8.88 11.06 10.67
CA ILE A 175 -7.72 11.53 9.92
C ILE A 175 -8.16 11.90 8.51
N THR A 176 -7.68 13.04 8.01
CA THR A 176 -7.63 13.35 6.59
C THR A 176 -6.17 13.46 6.19
N PHE A 177 -5.75 12.75 5.15
CA PHE A 177 -4.36 12.79 4.67
C PHE A 177 -4.15 13.98 3.73
N ASP A 178 -4.51 15.18 4.20
CA ASP A 178 -4.51 16.43 3.44
C ASP A 178 -3.14 17.13 3.42
N ARG A 179 -2.13 16.57 4.08
CA ARG A 179 -0.77 17.12 4.09
C ARG A 179 0.22 16.18 3.46
N ASP A 180 1.17 16.77 2.75
CA ASP A 180 2.29 16.06 2.13
C ASP A 180 3.48 15.90 3.09
N TYR A 181 4.57 15.33 2.58
CA TYR A 181 5.81 15.11 3.32
C TYR A 181 6.37 16.39 3.98
N PHE A 182 6.20 17.56 3.36
CA PHE A 182 6.65 18.86 3.88
C PHE A 182 5.58 19.60 4.68
N GLY A 183 4.46 18.96 4.99
CA GLY A 183 3.33 19.55 5.70
C GLY A 183 2.48 20.51 4.85
N ARG A 184 2.68 20.55 3.53
CA ARG A 184 1.90 21.38 2.59
C ARG A 184 0.53 20.76 2.38
N HIS A 185 -0.48 21.60 2.31
CA HIS A 185 -1.85 21.16 2.07
C HIS A 185 -2.02 20.68 0.62
N ARG A 186 -2.63 19.50 0.45
CA ARG A 186 -2.97 18.88 -0.84
C ARG A 186 -4.23 19.50 -1.40
N GLY A 187 -4.26 19.72 -2.72
CA GLY A 187 -5.45 20.23 -3.40
C GLY A 187 -6.54 19.18 -3.57
N VAL A 188 -7.62 19.56 -4.26
CA VAL A 188 -8.72 18.64 -4.62
C VAL A 188 -8.24 17.54 -5.58
N LYS A 189 -7.31 17.87 -6.48
CA LYS A 189 -6.60 16.90 -7.32
C LYS A 189 -5.35 16.45 -6.59
N VAL A 190 -5.40 15.27 -5.97
CA VAL A 190 -4.28 14.75 -5.18
C VAL A 190 -3.27 14.10 -6.12
N LEU A 191 -2.02 14.54 -6.10
CA LEU A 191 -0.93 13.81 -6.76
C LEU A 191 -0.61 12.54 -5.96
N PRO A 192 -0.44 11.37 -6.61
CA PRO A 192 0.10 10.21 -5.93
C PRO A 192 1.53 10.50 -5.46
N GLY A 193 1.97 9.75 -4.46
CA GLY A 193 3.29 9.88 -3.86
C GLY A 193 3.34 10.93 -2.74
N PRO A 194 4.56 11.21 -2.25
CA PRO A 194 4.76 11.90 -0.98
C PRO A 194 4.53 13.42 -1.05
N PHE A 195 4.45 14.03 -2.24
CA PHE A 195 4.41 15.48 -2.41
C PHE A 195 3.05 15.99 -2.91
N ALA A 196 2.68 17.20 -2.49
CA ALA A 196 1.48 17.90 -2.98
C ALA A 196 1.69 18.53 -4.37
N ASP A 197 2.94 18.82 -4.74
CA ASP A 197 3.36 19.36 -6.04
C ASP A 197 4.64 18.66 -6.49
N GLY A 198 4.73 18.24 -7.76
CA GLY A 198 5.91 17.58 -8.30
C GLY A 198 7.19 18.41 -8.21
N LYS A 199 7.08 19.75 -8.23
CA LYS A 199 8.21 20.66 -8.03
C LYS A 199 8.85 20.53 -6.65
N ASP A 200 8.14 19.97 -5.67
CA ASP A 200 8.66 19.78 -4.33
C ASP A 200 9.69 18.64 -4.27
N ALA A 201 9.82 17.80 -5.30
CA ALA A 201 10.88 16.79 -5.40
C ALA A 201 12.29 17.38 -5.36
N GLU A 202 12.47 18.58 -5.92
CA GLU A 202 13.77 19.28 -5.96
C GLU A 202 14.14 19.94 -4.62
N LYS A 203 13.27 19.84 -3.61
CA LYS A 203 13.54 20.39 -2.27
C LYS A 203 14.48 19.48 -1.48
N ILE A 204 15.13 20.09 -0.50
CA ILE A 204 15.88 19.37 0.53
C ILE A 204 14.91 18.49 1.31
N LEU A 205 15.14 17.18 1.33
CA LEU A 205 14.26 16.20 1.97
C LEU A 205 14.36 16.29 3.50
N TRP A 206 15.57 16.32 4.05
CA TRP A 206 15.78 16.54 5.48
C TRP A 206 17.11 17.26 5.73
N THR A 207 17.23 17.89 6.90
CA THR A 207 18.49 18.39 7.42
C THR A 207 19.10 17.36 8.36
N MET A 208 20.41 17.13 8.27
CA MET A 208 21.13 16.44 9.33
C MET A 208 21.49 17.47 10.39
N ASP A 209 20.58 17.66 11.34
CA ASP A 209 20.93 18.39 12.55
C ASP A 209 21.62 17.39 13.49
N PHE A 210 22.95 17.51 13.60
CA PHE A 210 23.77 16.78 14.56
C PHE A 210 23.96 17.60 15.84
#